data_AF-A0AAV5BJS8-F1
#
_entry.id   AF-A0AAV5BJS8-F1
#
_cell.length_a   1.000
_cell.length_b   1.000
_cell.length_c   1.000
_cell.angle_alpha   90.00
_cell.angle_beta   90.00
_cell.angle_gamma   90.00
#
_symmetry.space_group_name_H-M   'P 1'
#
loop_
_entity.id
_entity.type
_entity.pdbx_description
1 polymer ?
#
loop_
_entity_poly.entity_id
_entity_poly.type
_entity_poly.pdbx_seq_one_letter_code
_entity_poly.pdbx_strand_id
1 'polypeptide(L)'
;MSSFSQKITAACARFAVAGPPDSLCVPVQPGLPVDPASSCYKHRFRHCVCPLPPSSTSSQLGSRRPRSIIQELSLRLRTVPRQGSQAAMGAAGEEQATRRGHPLLRGVGKRDRYTHGFSASQMAALTALCGAFVPSLPPPGHQNQNCSQKEEFFLASGGEPPVPDEVAELMSRMCLPEALALVRTVLWLLGTRLGSLALCGALCLSWRFPFVRGFTELPVEEREGAMRRWSRQTVLPPLRMFFLVTKVFCLYVFYSMTDEKSENPHWRAIGYSPPTDEAAPEEEDEESLPKKRPLDDGVVETVSETDASLPASLRKKGLTVSDDSARNTCVVECDAVVVGSGCGGGVAAAVLAAAGYKVLVIEKGSYFTSRDYTGLEGPSMAHLYESGGFVSTLSGSALILAGATVGGGSAVNWSACIRNPRRRARGVGR
;
A
#
# COMPACT_ATOMS: atom_id res chain seq x y z
N MET A 1 23.58 -10.52 -27.23
CA MET A 1 22.31 -10.98 -27.85
C MET A 1 21.61 -11.88 -26.84
N SER A 2 20.87 -11.28 -25.91
CA SER A 2 20.07 -11.97 -24.90
C SER A 2 18.69 -11.35 -24.88
N SER A 3 17.69 -12.21 -25.02
CA SER A 3 16.28 -11.90 -25.15
C SER A 3 15.74 -11.25 -23.87
N PHE A 4 15.35 -9.98 -23.97
CA PHE A 4 14.60 -9.26 -22.94
C PHE A 4 13.14 -9.74 -22.97
N SER A 5 12.81 -10.71 -22.12
CA SER A 5 11.43 -11.13 -21.88
C SER A 5 10.81 -10.19 -20.84
N GLN A 6 10.06 -9.19 -21.32
CA GLN A 6 9.18 -8.37 -20.49
C GLN A 6 8.14 -9.28 -19.82
N LYS A 7 8.34 -9.58 -18.54
CA LYS A 7 7.32 -10.15 -17.66
C LYS A 7 6.26 -9.09 -17.41
N ILE A 8 5.20 -9.12 -18.22
CA ILE A 8 3.96 -8.39 -17.98
C ILE A 8 3.34 -8.97 -16.71
N THR A 9 3.38 -8.20 -15.62
CA THR A 9 2.69 -8.49 -14.36
C THR A 9 1.20 -8.61 -14.64
N ALA A 10 0.66 -9.82 -14.49
CA ALA A 10 -0.75 -10.14 -14.69
C ALA A 10 -1.61 -9.36 -13.69
N ALA A 11 -2.63 -8.68 -14.19
CA ALA A 11 -3.59 -7.93 -13.39
C ALA A 11 -4.44 -8.89 -12.54
N CYS A 12 -4.43 -8.70 -11.22
CA CYS A 12 -5.49 -9.22 -10.35
C CYS A 12 -6.76 -8.42 -10.62
N ALA A 13 -7.88 -9.12 -10.78
CA ALA A 13 -9.16 -8.52 -11.05
C ALA A 13 -10.22 -9.08 -10.11
N ARG A 14 -10.67 -8.29 -9.14
CA ARG A 14 -11.87 -8.54 -8.35
C ARG A 14 -13.05 -7.86 -9.01
N PHE A 15 -14.13 -8.60 -9.17
CA PHE A 15 -15.31 -8.14 -9.90
C PHE A 15 -16.31 -7.50 -8.95
N ALA A 16 -16.90 -6.37 -9.33
CA ALA A 16 -18.11 -5.84 -8.70
C ALA A 16 -19.15 -5.56 -9.79
N VAL A 17 -20.31 -6.21 -9.70
CA VAL A 17 -21.50 -5.88 -10.50
C VAL A 17 -22.29 -4.84 -9.71
N ALA A 18 -22.46 -3.65 -10.28
CA ALA A 18 -23.30 -2.62 -9.68
C ALA A 18 -24.78 -3.04 -9.79
N GLY A 19 -25.45 -3.21 -8.65
CA GLY A 19 -26.90 -3.43 -8.57
C GLY A 19 -27.71 -2.14 -8.76
N PRO A 20 -29.04 -2.23 -8.92
CA PRO A 20 -29.92 -1.07 -9.07
C PRO A 20 -29.86 -0.14 -7.83
N PRO A 21 -30.17 1.16 -8.01
CA PRO A 21 -29.83 2.20 -7.05
C PRO A 21 -30.89 2.34 -5.95
N ASP A 22 -31.02 1.33 -5.09
CA ASP A 22 -31.87 1.44 -3.90
C ASP A 22 -30.99 1.42 -2.65
N SER A 23 -30.26 2.53 -2.36
CA SER A 23 -29.88 2.99 -0.99
C SER A 23 -28.71 3.98 -0.89
N LEU A 24 -27.98 4.34 -1.96
CA LEU A 24 -26.89 5.32 -1.87
C LEU A 24 -27.29 6.70 -2.43
N CYS A 25 -28.15 7.38 -1.69
CA CYS A 25 -28.34 8.82 -1.80
C CYS A 25 -28.21 9.42 -0.39
N VAL A 26 -27.05 10.01 -0.09
CA VAL A 26 -26.95 10.99 0.99
C VAL A 26 -27.81 12.19 0.58
N PRO A 27 -28.76 12.67 1.41
CA PRO A 27 -29.64 13.76 1.02
C PRO A 27 -28.83 15.04 0.80
N VAL A 28 -28.89 15.55 -0.44
CA VAL A 28 -28.48 16.93 -0.75
C VAL A 28 -29.46 17.85 -0.03
N GLN A 29 -28.97 18.74 0.83
CA GLN A 29 -29.81 19.71 1.54
C GLN A 29 -30.68 20.51 0.55
N PRO A 30 -31.99 20.67 0.81
CA PRO A 30 -32.87 21.44 -0.07
C PRO A 30 -32.68 22.93 0.20
N GLY A 31 -32.20 23.67 -0.80
CA GLY A 31 -32.22 25.13 -0.74
C GLY A 31 -31.12 25.83 -1.51
N LEU A 32 -31.11 25.72 -2.84
CA LEU A 32 -30.52 26.70 -3.77
C LEU A 32 -31.17 26.50 -5.15
N PRO A 33 -31.63 27.56 -5.83
CA PRO A 33 -32.43 27.44 -7.04
C PRO A 33 -31.59 26.89 -8.20
N VAL A 34 -32.11 25.86 -8.85
CA VAL A 34 -31.56 25.31 -10.09
C VAL A 34 -32.12 26.12 -11.25
N ASP A 35 -31.24 26.85 -11.95
CA ASP A 35 -31.58 27.59 -13.16
C ASP A 35 -31.60 26.62 -14.36
N PRO A 36 -32.76 26.37 -15.01
CA PRO A 36 -32.89 25.32 -16.02
C PRO A 36 -32.55 25.85 -17.42
N ALA A 37 -31.38 26.44 -17.61
CA ALA A 37 -30.94 26.87 -18.95
C ALA A 37 -29.43 27.18 -19.01
N SER A 38 -28.58 26.15 -19.10
CA SER A 38 -27.29 26.33 -19.76
C SER A 38 -26.82 25.03 -20.43
N SER A 39 -27.46 24.76 -21.56
CA SER A 39 -26.89 24.23 -22.80
C SER A 39 -26.08 22.93 -22.72
N CYS A 40 -26.74 21.85 -23.14
CA CYS A 40 -26.11 20.75 -23.89
C CYS A 40 -25.05 21.28 -24.86
N TYR A 41 -23.77 21.03 -24.57
CA TYR A 41 -22.75 21.02 -25.62
C TYR A 41 -22.71 19.61 -26.23
N LYS A 42 -23.52 19.42 -27.28
CA LYS A 42 -23.36 18.34 -28.25
C LYS A 42 -22.09 18.62 -29.05
N HIS A 43 -20.95 18.08 -28.64
CA HIS A 43 -19.82 17.90 -29.55
C HIS A 43 -19.86 16.48 -30.14
N ARG A 44 -20.14 16.40 -31.45
CA ARG A 44 -19.83 15.22 -32.27
C ARG A 44 -18.33 14.96 -32.15
N PHE A 45 -17.93 13.85 -31.54
CA PHE A 45 -16.59 13.32 -31.70
C PHE A 45 -16.45 12.82 -33.15
N ARG A 46 -15.84 13.65 -34.01
CA ARG A 46 -15.13 13.15 -35.20
C ARG A 46 -13.82 12.53 -34.71
N HIS A 47 -13.55 11.31 -35.19
CA HIS A 47 -12.32 10.52 -35.04
C HIS A 47 -11.09 11.25 -34.49
N CYS A 48 -10.63 10.83 -33.30
CA CYS A 48 -9.24 11.04 -32.87
C CYS A 48 -8.49 9.71 -33.05
N VAL A 49 -7.58 9.70 -34.02
CA VAL A 49 -6.58 8.64 -34.24
C VAL A 49 -5.32 9.06 -33.49
N CYS A 50 -4.83 8.23 -32.56
CA CYS A 50 -3.50 8.40 -31.99
C CYS A 50 -2.44 7.84 -32.97
N PRO A 51 -1.36 8.56 -33.26
CA PRO A 51 -0.32 8.09 -34.17
C PRO A 51 0.57 7.04 -33.49
N LEU A 52 0.77 5.90 -34.17
CA LEU A 52 1.82 4.94 -33.87
C LEU A 52 3.07 5.28 -34.72
N PRO A 53 4.31 4.98 -34.24
CA PRO A 53 5.54 5.22 -34.99
C PRO A 53 5.66 4.27 -36.21
N PRO A 54 6.45 4.61 -37.23
CA PRO A 54 6.38 3.93 -38.51
C PRO A 54 7.11 2.59 -38.48
N SER A 55 6.46 1.56 -38.99
CA SER A 55 7.13 0.39 -39.55
C SER A 55 6.57 0.13 -40.95
N SER A 56 7.47 0.16 -41.92
CA SER A 56 7.33 -0.09 -43.34
C SER A 56 6.51 -1.34 -43.70
N THR A 57 5.48 -1.18 -44.55
CA THR A 57 5.39 -1.63 -45.96
C THR A 57 3.93 -1.68 -46.43
N SER A 58 3.71 -1.31 -47.70
CA SER A 58 2.44 -1.33 -48.44
C SER A 58 1.82 -2.73 -48.51
N SER A 59 0.49 -2.92 -48.49
CA SER A 59 -0.34 -2.77 -49.70
C SER A 59 -1.83 -3.10 -49.46
N GLN A 60 -2.66 -2.37 -50.22
CA GLN A 60 -3.98 -2.66 -50.80
C GLN A 60 -5.30 -2.70 -49.99
N LEU A 61 -6.23 -1.94 -50.57
CA LEU A 61 -7.63 -1.59 -50.29
C LEU A 61 -8.62 -2.78 -50.27
N GLY A 62 -9.67 -2.67 -49.45
CA GLY A 62 -10.93 -3.38 -49.64
C GLY A 62 -12.04 -2.86 -48.74
N SER A 63 -13.02 -2.14 -49.32
CA SER A 63 -14.14 -1.51 -48.61
C SER A 63 -15.21 -2.51 -48.14
N ARG A 64 -15.58 -2.52 -46.86
CA ARG A 64 -16.89 -3.04 -46.38
C ARG A 64 -17.43 -2.22 -45.20
N ARG A 65 -18.75 -1.99 -45.22
CA ARG A 65 -19.60 -1.19 -44.30
C ARG A 65 -19.48 -1.60 -42.82
N PRO A 66 -19.78 -0.70 -41.85
CA PRO A 66 -19.51 -0.95 -40.44
C PRO A 66 -20.50 -1.97 -39.84
N ARG A 67 -19.97 -3.07 -39.32
CA ARG A 67 -20.66 -3.95 -38.38
C ARG A 67 -20.39 -3.44 -36.96
N SER A 68 -21.41 -3.48 -36.11
CA SER A 68 -21.34 -3.20 -34.67
C SER A 68 -20.12 -3.88 -34.04
N ILE A 69 -19.19 -3.08 -33.52
CA ILE A 69 -18.00 -3.56 -32.82
C ILE A 69 -18.46 -3.98 -31.42
N ILE A 70 -18.77 -5.26 -31.26
CA ILE A 70 -18.64 -5.94 -29.97
C ILE A 70 -17.14 -6.08 -29.78
N GLN A 71 -16.59 -5.38 -28.79
CA GLN A 71 -15.17 -5.43 -28.47
C GLN A 71 -14.92 -6.72 -27.68
N GLU A 72 -14.44 -7.79 -28.34
CA GLU A 72 -13.90 -8.96 -27.65
C GLU A 72 -12.60 -8.54 -26.94
N LEU A 73 -12.64 -8.49 -25.61
CA LEU A 73 -11.46 -8.28 -24.78
C LEU A 73 -11.03 -9.64 -24.20
N SER A 74 -10.01 -10.28 -24.79
CA SER A 74 -9.41 -11.49 -24.21
C SER A 74 -8.46 -11.12 -23.07
N LEU A 75 -8.93 -11.19 -21.82
CA LEU A 75 -8.11 -11.03 -20.62
C LEU A 75 -7.57 -12.40 -20.17
N ARG A 76 -6.24 -12.55 -20.09
CA ARG A 76 -5.59 -13.70 -19.45
C ARG A 76 -5.47 -13.44 -17.95
N LEU A 77 -6.36 -14.05 -17.17
CA LEU A 77 -6.26 -14.10 -15.71
C LEU A 77 -5.49 -15.37 -15.34
N ARG A 78 -4.42 -15.25 -14.54
CA ARG A 78 -3.71 -16.38 -13.94
C ARG A 78 -3.78 -16.26 -12.43
N THR A 79 -4.22 -17.30 -11.74
CA THR A 79 -4.06 -17.40 -10.28
C THR A 79 -2.59 -17.66 -9.92
N VAL A 80 -2.08 -16.98 -8.89
CA VAL A 80 -0.72 -17.19 -8.36
C VAL A 80 -0.80 -18.18 -7.19
N PRO A 81 -0.03 -19.28 -7.17
CA PRO A 81 -0.04 -20.20 -6.04
C PRO A 81 0.55 -19.56 -4.78
N ARG A 82 -0.06 -19.89 -3.64
CA ARG A 82 0.32 -19.49 -2.28
C ARG A 82 1.79 -19.85 -1.97
N GLN A 83 2.64 -18.89 -1.61
CA GLN A 83 3.79 -19.15 -0.75
C GLN A 83 3.25 -19.23 0.69
N GLY A 84 3.32 -20.41 1.28
CA GLY A 84 2.69 -20.73 2.55
C GLY A 84 3.22 -19.88 3.72
N SER A 85 2.35 -19.04 4.28
CA SER A 85 2.33 -18.78 5.72
C SER A 85 1.19 -19.64 6.27
N GLN A 86 1.55 -20.68 7.01
CA GLN A 86 0.62 -21.44 7.82
C GLN A 86 0.24 -20.55 9.01
N ALA A 87 -1.02 -20.14 9.06
CA ALA A 87 -1.62 -19.69 10.31
C ALA A 87 -1.82 -20.94 11.17
N ALA A 88 -1.03 -21.07 12.23
CA ALA A 88 -1.22 -22.10 13.23
C ALA A 88 -2.53 -21.81 13.99
N MET A 89 -3.50 -22.72 13.90
CA MET A 89 -4.65 -22.74 14.80
C MET A 89 -4.17 -23.20 16.18
N GLY A 90 -3.92 -22.24 17.07
CA GLY A 90 -3.74 -22.47 18.51
C GLY A 90 -5.11 -22.54 19.20
N ALA A 91 -5.25 -23.47 20.15
CA ALA A 91 -6.47 -23.78 20.87
C ALA A 91 -7.02 -22.61 21.71
N ALA A 92 -8.34 -22.61 21.85
CA ALA A 92 -9.13 -21.61 22.57
C ALA A 92 -8.70 -21.44 24.04
N GLY A 93 -8.45 -20.19 24.43
CA GLY A 93 -8.30 -19.72 25.80
C GLY A 93 -8.85 -18.30 25.91
N GLU A 94 -9.81 -18.14 26.82
CA GLU A 94 -10.45 -16.93 27.37
C GLU A 94 -10.52 -15.64 26.52
N GLU A 95 -11.76 -15.29 26.19
CA GLU A 95 -12.23 -14.19 25.34
C GLU A 95 -11.98 -12.81 25.99
N GLN A 96 -10.88 -12.15 25.63
CA GLN A 96 -10.64 -10.74 25.89
C GLN A 96 -11.03 -9.90 24.66
N ALA A 97 -11.89 -8.90 24.87
CA ALA A 97 -12.55 -8.08 23.86
C ALA A 97 -11.65 -7.73 22.66
N THR A 98 -11.87 -8.44 21.54
CA THR A 98 -11.10 -8.24 20.30
C THR A 98 -11.62 -6.99 19.58
N ARG A 99 -10.72 -6.04 19.24
CA ARG A 99 -11.07 -4.88 18.41
C ARG A 99 -11.85 -5.31 17.16
N ARG A 100 -12.93 -4.57 16.82
CA ARG A 100 -13.66 -4.74 15.56
C ARG A 100 -12.75 -4.39 14.37
N GLY A 101 -13.00 -5.01 13.21
CA GLY A 101 -12.20 -4.81 11.98
C GLY A 101 -11.85 -6.10 11.24
N HIS A 102 -11.44 -5.98 9.99
CA HIS A 102 -11.14 -7.12 9.12
C HIS A 102 -9.83 -7.80 9.56
N PRO A 103 -9.72 -9.15 9.56
CA PRO A 103 -8.52 -9.86 10.01
C PRO A 103 -7.21 -9.39 9.38
N LEU A 104 -7.22 -9.04 8.08
CA LEU A 104 -6.06 -8.49 7.37
C LEU A 104 -5.62 -7.10 7.87
N LEU A 105 -6.54 -6.31 8.40
CA LEU A 105 -6.23 -4.95 8.89
C LEU A 105 -5.95 -4.94 10.40
N ARG A 106 -6.01 -6.08 11.09
CA ARG A 106 -5.66 -6.18 12.51
C ARG A 106 -4.16 -6.25 12.69
N GLY A 107 -3.69 -5.88 13.89
CA GLY A 107 -2.28 -5.99 14.26
C GLY A 107 -1.82 -7.44 14.09
N VAL A 108 -0.66 -7.62 13.46
CA VAL A 108 -0.04 -8.95 13.37
C VAL A 108 0.60 -9.20 14.74
N GLY A 109 0.19 -10.28 15.41
CA GLY A 109 0.82 -10.71 16.66
C GLY A 109 2.33 -10.92 16.47
N LYS A 110 3.05 -11.00 17.59
CA LYS A 110 4.51 -11.17 17.63
C LYS A 110 4.94 -12.28 16.67
N ARG A 111 5.90 -11.99 15.78
CA ARG A 111 6.47 -13.01 14.89
C ARG A 111 7.34 -13.97 15.70
N ASP A 112 7.06 -15.26 15.58
CA ASP A 112 7.85 -16.31 16.24
C ASP A 112 9.24 -16.50 15.62
N ARG A 113 9.40 -16.18 14.33
CA ARG A 113 10.67 -16.36 13.61
C ARG A 113 10.85 -15.33 12.50
N TYR A 114 12.08 -14.83 12.39
CA TYR A 114 12.53 -13.95 11.32
C TYR A 114 13.32 -14.72 10.24
N THR A 115 13.15 -14.35 8.98
CA THR A 115 13.74 -15.04 7.82
C THR A 115 14.48 -14.09 6.87
N HIS A 116 14.82 -12.89 7.35
CA HIS A 116 15.40 -11.81 6.57
C HIS A 116 16.77 -12.11 5.93
N GLY A 117 17.49 -13.13 6.39
CA GLY A 117 18.74 -13.61 5.78
C GLY A 117 19.94 -12.66 5.93
N PHE A 118 19.93 -11.79 6.94
CA PHE A 118 21.08 -10.94 7.28
C PHE A 118 22.00 -11.67 8.26
N SER A 119 23.31 -11.45 8.16
CA SER A 119 24.30 -12.03 9.07
C SER A 119 24.25 -11.35 10.45
N ALA A 120 24.82 -12.00 11.47
CA ALA A 120 24.95 -11.41 12.81
C ALA A 120 25.70 -10.06 12.81
N SER A 121 26.74 -9.92 11.99
CA SER A 121 27.49 -8.66 11.87
C SER A 121 26.67 -7.56 11.20
N GLN A 122 25.88 -7.89 10.18
CA GLN A 122 24.97 -6.94 9.54
C GLN A 122 23.86 -6.51 10.50
N MET A 123 23.29 -7.45 11.27
CA MET A 123 22.28 -7.15 12.27
C MET A 123 22.81 -6.26 13.37
N ALA A 124 24.01 -6.51 13.90
CA ALA A 124 24.64 -5.63 14.89
C ALA A 124 24.81 -4.19 14.36
N ALA A 125 25.23 -4.03 13.10
CA ALA A 125 25.32 -2.73 12.46
C ALA A 125 23.94 -2.07 12.27
N LEU A 126 22.93 -2.85 11.85
CA LEU A 126 21.56 -2.36 11.69
C LEU A 126 20.94 -1.92 13.01
N THR A 127 21.15 -2.69 14.08
CA THR A 127 20.74 -2.35 15.45
C THR A 127 21.36 -1.02 15.88
N ALA A 128 22.66 -0.84 15.68
CA ALA A 128 23.34 0.42 15.99
C ALA A 128 22.84 1.60 15.14
N LEU A 129 22.46 1.36 13.88
CA LEU A 129 21.83 2.37 13.02
C LEU A 129 20.45 2.75 13.50
N CYS A 130 19.60 1.77 13.83
CA CYS A 130 18.24 2.02 14.32
C CYS A 130 18.26 2.78 15.64
N GLY A 131 19.16 2.42 16.56
CA GLY A 131 19.37 3.16 17.80
C GLY A 131 20.00 4.56 17.62
N ALA A 132 20.61 4.85 16.47
CA ALA A 132 21.05 6.21 16.13
C ALA A 132 19.99 7.01 15.36
N PHE A 133 19.04 6.35 14.68
CA PHE A 133 17.88 7.02 14.09
C PHE A 133 16.85 7.43 15.15
N VAL A 134 16.64 6.56 16.15
CA VAL A 134 15.74 6.78 17.27
C VAL A 134 16.50 6.43 18.56
N PRO A 135 17.30 7.38 19.07
CA PRO A 135 18.03 7.19 20.32
C PRO A 135 17.13 7.34 21.53
N SER A 136 17.48 6.66 22.62
CA SER A 136 16.88 6.91 23.92
C SER A 136 17.32 8.28 24.45
N LEU A 137 16.37 9.01 25.01
CA LEU A 137 16.55 10.37 25.52
C LEU A 137 16.27 10.41 27.02
N PRO A 138 17.00 11.23 27.79
CA PRO A 138 16.69 11.44 29.20
C PRO A 138 15.30 12.11 29.33
N PRO A 139 14.45 11.64 30.25
CA PRO A 139 13.12 12.19 30.41
C PRO A 139 13.18 13.65 30.92
N PRO A 140 12.26 14.53 30.47
CA PRO A 140 12.21 15.91 30.96
C PRO A 140 11.86 15.95 32.46
N GLY A 141 12.65 16.68 33.25
CA GLY A 141 12.63 16.67 34.73
C GLY A 141 11.41 17.27 35.43
N HIS A 142 10.22 17.32 34.81
CA HIS A 142 9.00 17.82 35.43
C HIS A 142 8.07 16.66 35.84
N GLN A 143 8.19 16.27 37.11
CA GLN A 143 7.31 15.32 37.79
C GLN A 143 5.87 15.83 37.82
N ASN A 144 4.99 15.21 37.03
CA ASN A 144 3.55 15.24 37.26
C ASN A 144 2.97 13.85 36.95
N GLN A 145 1.94 13.45 37.69
CA GLN A 145 1.48 12.07 37.93
C GLN A 145 1.13 11.19 36.70
N ASN A 146 1.17 11.70 35.47
CA ASN A 146 1.08 10.93 34.21
C ASN A 146 2.47 10.59 33.61
N CYS A 147 3.54 10.63 34.42
CA CYS A 147 4.95 10.63 33.98
C CYS A 147 5.44 9.29 33.41
N SER A 148 4.99 8.15 33.95
CA SER A 148 5.61 6.84 33.66
C SER A 148 5.60 6.44 32.18
N GLN A 149 4.52 6.72 31.44
CA GLN A 149 4.40 6.33 30.03
C GLN A 149 5.15 7.30 29.09
N LYS A 150 5.23 8.58 29.45
CA LYS A 150 6.05 9.54 28.70
C LYS A 150 7.53 9.24 28.90
N GLU A 151 7.92 8.87 30.11
CA GLU A 151 9.27 8.40 30.43
C GLU A 151 9.64 7.16 29.60
N GLU A 152 8.76 6.15 29.53
CA GLU A 152 8.96 4.97 28.70
C GLU A 152 9.13 5.32 27.21
N PHE A 153 8.33 6.25 26.69
CA PHE A 153 8.48 6.73 25.31
C PHE A 153 9.83 7.40 25.04
N PHE A 154 10.33 8.24 25.96
CA PHE A 154 11.64 8.86 25.80
C PHE A 154 12.78 7.85 25.93
N LEU A 155 12.62 6.82 26.77
CA LEU A 155 13.62 5.78 26.96
C LEU A 155 13.65 4.74 25.84
N ALA A 156 12.55 4.58 25.09
CA ALA A 156 12.47 3.64 23.98
C ALA A 156 13.48 3.98 22.88
N SER A 157 14.15 2.96 22.35
CA SER A 157 15.15 3.10 21.29
C SER A 157 14.82 2.23 20.08
N GLY A 158 15.08 2.74 18.88
CA GLY A 158 14.95 1.95 17.65
C GLY A 158 15.94 0.78 17.58
N GLY A 159 16.98 0.78 18.43
CA GLY A 159 17.92 -0.33 18.54
C GLY A 159 17.39 -1.50 19.38
N GLU A 160 16.27 -1.36 20.07
CA GLU A 160 15.74 -2.41 20.93
C GLU A 160 14.94 -3.45 20.12
N PRO A 161 15.04 -4.75 20.47
CA PRO A 161 14.21 -5.77 19.83
C PRO A 161 12.73 -5.50 20.14
N PRO A 162 11.80 -5.72 19.17
CA PRO A 162 12.00 -6.40 17.87
C PRO A 162 12.29 -5.47 16.67
N VAL A 163 12.54 -4.18 16.89
CA VAL A 163 12.58 -3.17 15.80
C VAL A 163 13.62 -3.51 14.72
N PRO A 164 14.89 -3.82 15.02
CA PRO A 164 15.88 -4.11 13.97
C PRO A 164 15.54 -5.36 13.13
N ASP A 165 14.97 -6.40 13.74
CA ASP A 165 14.59 -7.64 13.05
C ASP A 165 13.39 -7.41 12.12
N GLU A 166 12.39 -6.66 12.57
CA GLU A 166 11.24 -6.25 11.75
C GLU A 166 11.67 -5.36 10.58
N VAL A 167 12.60 -4.43 10.81
CA VAL A 167 13.20 -3.60 9.74
C VAL A 167 13.88 -4.49 8.70
N ALA A 168 14.71 -5.43 9.12
CA ALA A 168 15.40 -6.34 8.21
C ALA A 168 14.41 -7.21 7.40
N GLU A 169 13.35 -7.70 8.05
CA GLU A 169 12.32 -8.53 7.40
C GLU A 169 11.52 -7.72 6.37
N LEU A 170 11.09 -6.51 6.70
CA LEU A 170 10.36 -5.65 5.77
C LEU A 170 11.23 -5.21 4.60
N MET A 171 12.50 -4.88 4.84
CA MET A 171 13.43 -4.54 3.76
C MET A 171 13.63 -5.73 2.81
N SER A 172 13.76 -6.95 3.33
CA SER A 172 13.89 -8.15 2.50
C SER A 172 12.66 -8.45 1.65
N ARG A 173 11.47 -8.05 2.11
CA ARG A 173 10.20 -8.28 1.40
C ARG A 173 9.86 -7.17 0.40
N MET A 174 10.16 -5.92 0.74
CA MET A 174 9.64 -4.74 0.01
C MET A 174 10.69 -3.99 -0.80
N CYS A 175 11.98 -4.10 -0.50
CA CYS A 175 13.01 -3.42 -1.29
C CYS A 175 13.22 -4.07 -2.66
N LEU A 176 13.56 -3.24 -3.64
CA LEU A 176 14.13 -3.72 -4.91
C LEU A 176 15.40 -4.55 -4.63
N PRO A 177 15.66 -5.64 -5.38
CA PRO A 177 16.81 -6.51 -5.15
C PRO A 177 18.16 -5.77 -5.12
N GLU A 178 18.32 -4.77 -5.98
CA GLU A 178 19.54 -3.94 -6.07
C GLU A 178 19.72 -3.07 -4.82
N ALA A 179 18.62 -2.48 -4.32
CA ALA A 179 18.65 -1.69 -3.09
C ALA A 179 18.94 -2.56 -1.86
N LEU A 180 18.36 -3.76 -1.80
CA LEU A 180 18.63 -4.72 -0.73
C LEU A 180 20.09 -5.21 -0.76
N ALA A 181 20.63 -5.49 -1.95
CA ALA A 181 22.04 -5.85 -2.13
C ALA A 181 22.96 -4.74 -1.62
N LEU A 182 22.69 -3.49 -2.00
CA LEU A 182 23.42 -2.32 -1.51
C LEU A 182 23.39 -2.23 0.02
N VAL A 183 22.22 -2.37 0.64
CA VAL A 183 22.08 -2.35 2.10
C VAL A 183 22.93 -3.45 2.73
N ARG A 184 22.83 -4.68 2.24
CA ARG A 184 23.61 -5.81 2.76
C ARG A 184 25.11 -5.56 2.64
N THR A 185 25.58 -5.02 1.52
CA THR A 185 27.00 -4.68 1.33
C THR A 185 27.47 -3.60 2.30
N VAL A 186 26.70 -2.51 2.46
CA VAL A 186 27.08 -1.42 3.36
C VAL A 186 27.05 -1.87 4.82
N LEU A 187 26.03 -2.62 5.25
CA LEU A 187 25.98 -3.19 6.60
C LEU A 187 27.13 -4.17 6.86
N TRP A 188 27.51 -4.97 5.87
CA TRP A 188 28.65 -5.87 5.99
C TRP A 188 29.96 -5.09 6.17
N LEU A 189 30.16 -4.00 5.42
CA LEU A 189 31.31 -3.11 5.60
C LEU A 189 31.32 -2.47 7.00
N LEU A 190 30.17 -1.96 7.47
CA LEU A 190 30.02 -1.40 8.81
C LEU A 190 30.24 -2.43 9.92
N GLY A 191 29.99 -3.71 9.63
CA GLY A 191 30.33 -4.82 10.53
C GLY A 191 31.84 -5.04 10.73
N THR A 192 32.69 -4.39 9.94
CA THR A 192 34.16 -4.46 10.07
C THR A 192 34.74 -3.12 10.53
N ARG A 193 35.86 -3.15 11.28
CA ARG A 193 36.56 -1.92 11.72
C ARG A 193 37.10 -1.10 10.55
N LEU A 194 37.67 -1.75 9.54
CA LEU A 194 38.20 -1.08 8.35
C LEU A 194 37.09 -0.50 7.47
N GLY A 195 35.98 -1.22 7.27
CA GLY A 195 34.84 -0.69 6.54
C GLY A 195 34.15 0.45 7.29
N SER A 196 34.07 0.38 8.62
CA SER A 196 33.61 1.49 9.47
C SER A 196 34.49 2.72 9.28
N LEU A 197 35.83 2.57 9.32
CA LEU A 197 36.76 3.65 9.05
C LEU A 197 36.58 4.24 7.64
N ALA A 198 36.38 3.41 6.62
CA ALA A 198 36.16 3.87 5.26
C ALA A 198 34.85 4.67 5.10
N LEU A 199 33.77 4.26 5.79
CA LEU A 199 32.44 4.87 5.66
C LEU A 199 32.21 6.04 6.63
N CYS A 200 32.82 6.01 7.81
CA CYS A 200 32.64 7.04 8.85
C CYS A 200 33.82 8.02 8.91
N GLY A 201 34.98 7.65 8.36
CA GLY A 201 36.20 8.45 8.37
C GLY A 201 36.83 8.54 9.76
N ALA A 202 37.45 9.68 10.06
CA ALA A 202 38.26 9.89 11.27
C ALA A 202 37.52 9.72 12.61
N LEU A 203 36.18 9.67 12.62
CA LEU A 203 35.38 9.35 13.82
C LEU A 203 35.73 7.97 14.39
N CYS A 204 36.13 7.03 13.53
CA CYS A 204 36.57 5.71 13.95
C CYS A 204 37.97 5.69 14.57
N LEU A 205 38.78 6.76 14.45
CA LEU A 205 40.13 6.78 15.00
C LEU A 205 40.08 7.04 16.51
N SER A 206 40.83 6.22 17.25
CA SER A 206 40.97 6.31 18.70
C SER A 206 42.45 6.31 19.04
N TRP A 207 42.84 7.11 20.04
CA TRP A 207 44.20 7.07 20.59
C TRP A 207 44.43 5.87 21.51
N ARG A 208 43.36 5.15 21.87
CA ARG A 208 43.41 3.94 22.69
C ARG A 208 43.31 2.70 21.80
N PHE A 209 44.18 1.72 22.03
CA PHE A 209 44.12 0.44 21.32
C PHE A 209 42.80 -0.30 21.60
N PRO A 210 42.09 -0.82 20.59
CA PRO A 210 42.41 -0.77 19.16
C PRO A 210 42.22 0.63 18.56
N PHE A 211 43.23 1.13 17.83
CA PHE A 211 43.26 2.49 17.29
C PHE A 211 42.14 2.81 16.28
N VAL A 212 41.41 1.79 15.84
CA VAL A 212 40.24 1.91 14.96
C VAL A 212 39.05 1.24 15.64
N ARG A 213 38.04 2.04 15.97
CA ARG A 213 36.75 1.58 16.49
C ARG A 213 35.83 1.16 15.35
N GLY A 214 35.04 0.11 15.57
CA GLY A 214 33.95 -0.27 14.68
C GLY A 214 32.74 0.66 14.83
N PHE A 215 31.84 0.70 13.85
CA PHE A 215 30.63 1.54 13.88
C PHE A 215 29.74 1.27 15.11
N THR A 216 29.63 0.01 15.51
CA THR A 216 28.84 -0.41 16.70
C THR A 216 29.47 0.06 18.02
N GLU A 217 30.79 0.28 18.04
CA GLU A 217 31.56 0.73 19.21
C GLU A 217 31.53 2.27 19.37
N LEU A 218 31.06 3.01 18.35
CA LEU A 218 30.97 4.47 18.41
C LEU A 218 29.86 4.94 19.36
N PRO A 219 30.05 6.05 20.10
CA PRO A 219 28.96 6.74 20.78
C PRO A 219 27.83 7.13 19.83
N VAL A 220 26.61 7.30 20.38
CA VAL A 220 25.42 7.64 19.59
C VAL A 220 25.63 8.95 18.82
N GLU A 221 26.21 9.98 19.45
CA GLU A 221 26.40 11.28 18.79
C GLU A 221 27.38 11.19 17.60
N GLU A 222 28.41 10.35 17.72
CA GLU A 222 29.37 10.11 16.64
C GLU A 222 28.73 9.33 15.48
N ARG A 223 27.88 8.34 15.78
CA ARG A 223 27.10 7.61 14.76
C ARG A 223 26.17 8.55 14.01
N GLU A 224 25.44 9.39 14.74
CA GLU A 224 24.58 10.42 14.14
C GLU A 224 25.36 11.37 13.24
N GLY A 225 26.56 11.77 13.66
CA GLY A 225 27.48 12.58 12.86
C GLY A 225 27.85 11.92 11.53
N ALA A 226 28.21 10.64 11.55
CA ALA A 226 28.50 9.87 10.34
C ALA A 226 27.26 9.77 9.42
N MET A 227 26.10 9.44 9.98
CA MET A 227 24.85 9.30 9.23
C MET A 227 24.38 10.63 8.62
N ARG A 228 24.58 11.74 9.32
CA ARG A 228 24.29 13.09 8.81
C ARG A 228 25.15 13.42 7.58
N ARG A 229 26.41 12.99 7.55
CA ARG A 229 27.29 13.14 6.38
C ARG A 229 26.75 12.31 5.21
N TRP A 230 26.34 11.07 5.45
CA TRP A 230 25.71 10.19 4.44
C TRP A 230 24.46 10.82 3.81
N SER A 231 23.67 11.53 4.61
CA SER A 231 22.46 12.23 4.16
C SER A 231 22.75 13.50 3.34
N ARG A 232 23.65 14.38 3.82
CA ARG A 232 23.76 15.77 3.33
C ARG A 232 24.98 16.07 2.47
N GLN A 233 26.10 15.39 2.72
CA GLN A 233 27.43 15.83 2.25
C GLN A 233 28.11 14.81 1.34
N THR A 234 27.42 13.75 0.96
CA THR A 234 28.07 12.59 0.35
C THR A 234 28.11 12.71 -1.17
N VAL A 235 29.33 12.65 -1.72
CA VAL A 235 29.63 12.53 -3.16
C VAL A 235 29.38 11.11 -3.71
N LEU A 236 29.00 10.17 -2.85
CA LEU A 236 28.67 8.78 -3.17
C LEU A 236 27.14 8.56 -3.12
N PRO A 237 26.42 8.67 -4.26
CA PRO A 237 24.98 8.45 -4.30
C PRO A 237 24.49 7.15 -3.61
N PRO A 238 25.21 6.00 -3.68
CA PRO A 238 24.77 4.78 -3.02
C PRO A 238 24.65 4.92 -1.49
N LEU A 239 25.54 5.67 -0.85
CA LEU A 239 25.53 5.79 0.61
C LEU A 239 24.38 6.67 1.12
N ARG A 240 23.97 7.67 0.31
CA ARG A 240 22.75 8.44 0.56
C ARG A 240 21.50 7.55 0.41
N MET A 241 21.46 6.71 -0.62
CA MET A 241 20.35 5.77 -0.81
C MET A 241 20.25 4.78 0.35
N PHE A 242 21.38 4.21 0.80
CA PHE A 242 21.46 3.37 1.98
C PHE A 242 20.87 4.06 3.23
N PHE A 243 21.29 5.31 3.50
CA PHE A 243 20.76 6.09 4.62
C PHE A 243 19.24 6.30 4.51
N LEU A 244 18.73 6.66 3.32
CA LEU A 244 17.31 6.92 3.13
C LEU A 244 16.47 5.66 3.35
N VAL A 245 16.87 4.53 2.75
CA VAL A 245 16.15 3.26 2.89
C VAL A 245 16.13 2.82 4.35
N THR A 246 17.30 2.70 4.99
CA THR A 246 17.37 2.25 6.40
C THR A 246 16.60 3.17 7.34
N LYS A 247 16.66 4.51 7.13
CA LYS A 247 15.89 5.48 7.90
C LYS A 247 14.38 5.27 7.74
N VAL A 248 13.90 5.19 6.50
CA VAL A 248 12.47 5.10 6.20
C VAL A 248 11.88 3.84 6.82
N PHE A 249 12.53 2.69 6.67
CA PHE A 249 12.06 1.44 7.27
C PHE A 249 12.15 1.46 8.80
N CYS A 250 13.23 1.98 9.38
CA CYS A 250 13.38 2.10 10.83
C CYS A 250 12.28 2.96 11.45
N LEU A 251 12.04 4.15 10.91
CA LEU A 251 11.01 5.05 11.43
C LEU A 251 9.61 4.47 11.21
N TYR A 252 9.35 3.85 10.05
CA TYR A 252 8.09 3.19 9.79
C TYR A 252 7.81 2.11 10.83
N VAL A 253 8.74 1.17 11.03
CA VAL A 253 8.58 0.09 12.00
C VAL A 253 8.39 0.63 13.40
N PHE A 254 9.25 1.54 13.84
CA PHE A 254 9.20 2.08 15.19
C PHE A 254 7.86 2.76 15.48
N TYR A 255 7.36 3.60 14.57
CA TYR A 255 6.13 4.36 14.81
C TYR A 255 4.85 3.63 14.43
N SER A 256 4.89 2.59 13.59
CA SER A 256 3.69 1.86 13.18
C SER A 256 3.50 0.52 13.89
N MET A 257 4.47 0.05 14.66
CA MET A 257 4.40 -1.23 15.36
C MET A 257 3.30 -1.21 16.43
N THR A 258 2.61 -2.34 16.55
CA THR A 258 1.58 -2.57 17.56
C THR A 258 1.95 -3.78 18.39
N ASP A 259 1.57 -3.79 19.65
CA ASP A 259 1.69 -4.94 20.53
C ASP A 259 0.66 -6.05 20.18
N GLU A 260 0.66 -7.12 20.97
CA GLU A 260 -0.29 -8.24 20.81
C GLU A 260 -1.76 -7.81 20.98
N LYS A 261 -2.01 -6.71 21.67
CA LYS A 261 -3.34 -6.12 21.88
C LYS A 261 -3.71 -5.13 20.76
N SER A 262 -2.90 -5.04 19.69
CA SER A 262 -3.06 -4.05 18.62
C SER A 262 -3.01 -2.61 19.14
N GLU A 263 -2.27 -2.36 20.22
CA GLU A 263 -2.00 -1.03 20.74
C GLU A 263 -0.58 -0.62 20.35
N ASN A 264 -0.44 0.60 19.86
CA ASN A 264 0.87 1.18 19.66
C ASN A 264 1.39 1.73 21.00
N PRO A 265 2.60 1.33 21.46
CA PRO A 265 3.16 1.80 22.72
C PRO A 265 3.31 3.33 22.81
N HIS A 266 3.47 3.99 21.67
CA HIS A 266 3.80 5.42 21.61
C HIS A 266 2.57 6.33 21.58
N TRP A 267 1.38 5.82 21.24
CA TRP A 267 0.15 6.62 21.08
C TRP A 267 -0.21 7.37 22.36
N ARG A 268 -0.20 6.70 23.51
CA ARG A 268 -0.56 7.33 24.80
C ARG A 268 0.40 8.44 25.18
N ALA A 269 1.69 8.29 24.90
CA ALA A 269 2.71 9.28 25.22
C ALA A 269 2.52 10.59 24.43
N ILE A 270 2.07 10.49 23.18
CA ILE A 270 1.75 11.65 22.33
C ILE A 270 0.33 12.19 22.54
N GLY A 271 -0.43 11.62 23.49
CA GLY A 271 -1.82 11.99 23.75
C GLY A 271 -2.78 11.56 22.62
N TYR A 272 -2.36 10.62 21.77
CA TYR A 272 -3.21 10.02 20.77
C TYR A 272 -3.96 8.85 21.41
N SER A 273 -5.27 8.96 21.47
CA SER A 273 -6.14 7.81 21.66
C SER A 273 -6.71 7.49 20.30
N PRO A 274 -6.45 6.29 19.74
CA PRO A 274 -7.20 5.88 18.55
C PRO A 274 -8.69 6.00 18.91
N PRO A 275 -9.56 6.28 17.93
CA PRO A 275 -11.00 6.09 18.14
C PRO A 275 -11.19 4.63 18.57
N THR A 276 -11.29 4.38 19.88
CA THR A 276 -11.88 3.15 20.40
C THR A 276 -13.25 3.17 19.80
N ASP A 277 -13.54 2.17 18.96
CA ASP A 277 -14.84 1.89 18.33
C ASP A 277 -15.80 2.99 18.70
N GLU A 278 -15.83 4.10 17.93
CA GLU A 278 -16.62 5.30 18.26
C GLU A 278 -17.89 4.82 18.92
N ALA A 279 -18.08 5.27 20.17
CA ALA A 279 -19.13 4.84 21.08
C ALA A 279 -20.25 4.21 20.27
N ALA A 280 -20.41 2.88 20.39
CA ALA A 280 -21.44 2.11 19.69
C ALA A 280 -22.62 3.05 19.47
N PRO A 281 -22.94 3.42 18.21
CA PRO A 281 -23.89 4.49 17.94
C PRO A 281 -25.06 4.27 18.88
N GLU A 282 -25.31 5.24 19.78
CA GLU A 282 -26.17 5.12 20.96
C GLU A 282 -27.36 4.20 20.66
N GLU A 283 -27.24 2.90 20.93
CA GLU A 283 -28.24 1.90 20.55
C GLU A 283 -29.02 2.25 19.25
N GLU A 284 -28.36 2.69 18.17
CA GLU A 284 -28.99 2.60 16.86
C GLU A 284 -28.95 1.11 16.53
N ASP A 285 -30.00 0.42 16.99
CA ASP A 285 -30.23 -1.02 16.99
C ASP A 285 -29.21 -1.76 16.12
N GLU A 286 -28.38 -2.64 16.68
CA GLU A 286 -27.54 -3.55 15.87
C GLU A 286 -28.36 -4.36 14.84
N GLU A 287 -29.69 -4.39 15.00
CA GLU A 287 -30.68 -4.90 14.03
C GLU A 287 -31.02 -3.96 12.86
N SER A 288 -30.79 -2.65 12.97
CA SER A 288 -31.16 -1.63 11.97
C SER A 288 -30.11 -1.38 10.89
N LEU A 289 -28.82 -1.64 11.17
CA LEU A 289 -27.77 -1.51 10.18
C LEU A 289 -27.72 -2.76 9.27
N PRO A 290 -27.69 -2.60 7.94
CA PRO A 290 -27.70 -3.75 7.04
C PRO A 290 -26.52 -4.68 7.33
N LYS A 291 -26.80 -5.92 7.73
CA LYS A 291 -25.80 -6.99 7.94
C LYS A 291 -25.00 -7.31 6.67
N LYS A 292 -25.50 -6.86 5.52
CA LYS A 292 -24.97 -7.10 4.18
C LYS A 292 -24.08 -5.94 3.75
N ARG A 293 -22.88 -6.22 3.25
CA ARG A 293 -21.97 -5.19 2.73
C ARG A 293 -22.51 -4.65 1.39
N PRO A 294 -22.30 -3.37 1.07
CA PRO A 294 -22.85 -2.73 -0.14
C PRO A 294 -22.61 -3.49 -1.46
N LEU A 295 -21.44 -4.12 -1.62
CA LEU A 295 -21.08 -4.86 -2.84
C LEU A 295 -21.23 -6.38 -2.74
N ASP A 296 -21.77 -6.94 -1.65
CA ASP A 296 -21.81 -8.40 -1.43
C ASP A 296 -22.56 -9.16 -2.53
N ASP A 297 -23.58 -8.54 -3.12
CA ASP A 297 -24.34 -9.14 -4.21
C ASP A 297 -23.52 -9.33 -5.47
N GLY A 298 -22.63 -8.40 -5.78
CA GLY A 298 -21.88 -8.36 -7.04
C GLY A 298 -20.41 -8.75 -6.92
N VAL A 299 -19.87 -8.90 -5.71
CA VAL A 299 -18.43 -9.10 -5.52
C VAL A 299 -17.99 -10.56 -5.70
N VAL A 300 -16.87 -10.77 -6.40
CA VAL A 300 -16.14 -12.04 -6.44
C VAL A 300 -14.70 -11.80 -6.01
N GLU A 301 -14.30 -12.41 -4.90
CA GLU A 301 -12.93 -12.32 -4.37
C GLU A 301 -12.05 -13.39 -4.98
N THR A 302 -11.26 -13.01 -5.99
CA THR A 302 -10.41 -13.95 -6.73
C THR A 302 -9.33 -14.64 -5.89
N VAL A 303 -8.98 -14.10 -4.72
CA VAL A 303 -8.09 -14.75 -3.75
C VAL A 303 -8.66 -16.06 -3.22
N SER A 304 -9.99 -16.18 -3.16
CA SER A 304 -10.69 -17.38 -2.70
C SER A 304 -11.05 -18.33 -3.85
N GLU A 305 -10.65 -17.99 -5.07
CA GLU A 305 -11.02 -18.71 -6.28
C GLU A 305 -9.81 -19.38 -6.92
N THR A 306 -10.09 -20.45 -7.65
CA THR A 306 -9.14 -21.16 -8.52
C THR A 306 -9.51 -20.91 -9.98
N ASP A 307 -8.60 -21.20 -10.91
CA ASP A 307 -8.88 -21.10 -12.35
C ASP A 307 -10.13 -21.91 -12.75
N ALA A 308 -10.43 -23.01 -12.05
CA ALA A 308 -11.60 -23.85 -12.28
C ALA A 308 -12.90 -23.32 -11.62
N SER A 309 -12.81 -22.70 -10.44
CA SER A 309 -13.99 -22.22 -9.70
C SER A 309 -14.44 -20.83 -10.12
N LEU A 310 -13.52 -19.99 -10.59
CA LEU A 310 -13.80 -18.61 -10.98
C LEU A 310 -14.92 -18.48 -12.02
N PRO A 311 -14.94 -19.26 -13.14
CA PRO A 311 -16.04 -19.16 -14.10
C PRO A 311 -17.40 -19.52 -13.49
N ALA A 312 -17.45 -20.47 -12.55
CA ALA A 312 -18.70 -20.86 -11.88
C ALA A 312 -19.19 -19.76 -10.93
N SER A 313 -18.29 -19.14 -10.16
CA SER A 313 -18.62 -18.02 -9.28
C SER A 313 -19.13 -16.80 -10.05
N LEU A 314 -18.55 -16.49 -11.22
CA LEU A 314 -19.04 -15.42 -12.09
C LEU A 314 -20.43 -15.71 -12.65
N ARG A 315 -20.71 -16.95 -13.07
CA ARG A 315 -22.06 -17.36 -13.52
C ARG A 315 -23.10 -17.26 -12.40
N LYS A 316 -22.72 -17.64 -11.17
CA LYS A 316 -23.59 -17.51 -9.98
C LYS A 316 -23.98 -16.05 -9.71
N LYS A 317 -23.15 -15.10 -10.13
CA LYS A 317 -23.38 -13.65 -10.03
C LYS A 317 -24.16 -13.07 -11.22
N GLY A 318 -24.66 -13.92 -12.13
CA GLY A 318 -25.51 -13.51 -13.25
C GLY A 318 -24.76 -13.05 -14.50
N LEU A 319 -23.45 -13.31 -14.59
CA LEU A 319 -22.66 -13.01 -15.78
C LEU A 319 -22.71 -14.18 -16.77
N THR A 320 -22.82 -13.87 -18.07
CA THR A 320 -22.64 -14.88 -19.13
C THR A 320 -21.15 -15.14 -19.30
N VAL A 321 -20.73 -16.40 -19.12
CA VAL A 321 -19.33 -16.78 -19.14
C VAL A 321 -19.11 -17.99 -20.05
N SER A 322 -18.20 -17.87 -21.00
CA SER A 322 -17.73 -18.96 -21.86
C SER A 322 -16.26 -19.29 -21.54
N ASP A 323 -15.92 -20.57 -21.63
CA ASP A 323 -14.58 -21.08 -21.35
C ASP A 323 -13.85 -21.35 -22.67
N ASP A 324 -12.66 -20.78 -22.84
CA ASP A 324 -11.74 -21.11 -23.92
C ASP A 324 -10.54 -21.86 -23.32
N SER A 325 -10.75 -23.17 -23.14
CA SER A 325 -9.77 -24.06 -22.55
C SER A 325 -8.51 -24.21 -23.42
N ALA A 326 -8.60 -23.93 -24.73
CA ALA A 326 -7.45 -23.98 -25.63
C ALA A 326 -6.47 -22.82 -25.37
N ARG A 327 -6.97 -21.66 -24.93
CA ARG A 327 -6.15 -20.48 -24.60
C ARG A 327 -5.95 -20.28 -23.10
N ASN A 328 -6.53 -21.15 -22.27
CA ASN A 328 -6.60 -21.01 -20.82
C ASN A 328 -7.14 -19.62 -20.43
N THR A 329 -8.27 -19.25 -21.03
CA THR A 329 -8.93 -17.95 -20.84
C THR A 329 -10.42 -18.14 -20.62
N CYS A 330 -10.97 -17.26 -19.79
CA CYS A 330 -12.40 -17.16 -19.52
C CYS A 330 -12.92 -15.88 -20.19
N VAL A 331 -14.02 -15.99 -20.94
CA VAL A 331 -14.64 -14.86 -21.65
C VAL A 331 -15.93 -14.50 -20.94
N VAL A 332 -16.06 -13.23 -20.54
CA VAL A 332 -17.21 -12.69 -19.80
C VAL A 332 -17.93 -11.69 -20.69
N GLU A 333 -19.21 -11.91 -20.96
CA GLU A 333 -20.02 -10.96 -21.72
C GLU A 333 -20.50 -9.82 -20.83
N CYS A 334 -20.24 -8.59 -21.24
CA CYS A 334 -20.66 -7.37 -20.57
C CYS A 334 -20.75 -6.22 -21.59
N ASP A 335 -21.46 -5.15 -21.22
CA ASP A 335 -21.60 -3.97 -22.07
C ASP A 335 -20.40 -3.02 -21.91
N ALA A 336 -19.80 -2.99 -20.71
CA ALA A 336 -18.63 -2.19 -20.41
C ALA A 336 -17.73 -2.87 -19.36
N VAL A 337 -16.42 -2.69 -19.52
CA VAL A 337 -15.42 -3.11 -18.52
C VAL A 337 -14.73 -1.86 -17.97
N VAL A 338 -14.66 -1.76 -16.65
CA VAL A 338 -13.92 -0.71 -15.94
C VAL A 338 -12.76 -1.34 -15.20
N VAL A 339 -11.53 -0.97 -15.57
CA VAL A 339 -10.31 -1.46 -14.90
C VAL A 339 -9.86 -0.43 -13.87
N GLY A 340 -9.96 -0.81 -12.60
CA GLY A 340 -9.70 0.01 -11.42
C GLY A 340 -10.97 0.67 -10.89
N SER A 341 -11.28 0.44 -9.61
CA SER A 341 -12.47 0.99 -8.92
C SER A 341 -12.21 2.33 -8.21
N GLY A 342 -11.09 2.99 -8.54
CA GLY A 342 -10.67 4.26 -7.94
C GLY A 342 -11.63 5.43 -8.21
N CYS A 343 -11.21 6.64 -7.81
CA CYS A 343 -12.03 7.87 -7.86
C CYS A 343 -12.68 8.19 -9.23
N GLY A 344 -12.05 7.79 -10.34
CA GLY A 344 -12.65 7.91 -11.68
C GLY A 344 -13.46 6.68 -12.10
N GLY A 345 -12.90 5.48 -11.86
CA GLY A 345 -13.49 4.23 -12.32
C GLY A 345 -14.79 3.87 -11.59
N GLY A 346 -14.83 4.04 -10.27
CA GLY A 346 -16.05 3.80 -9.49
C GLY A 346 -17.21 4.69 -9.93
N VAL A 347 -16.95 5.97 -10.19
CA VAL A 347 -17.97 6.92 -10.69
C VAL A 347 -18.43 6.54 -12.09
N ALA A 348 -17.50 6.23 -13.00
CA ALA A 348 -17.85 5.80 -14.36
C ALA A 348 -18.71 4.52 -14.34
N ALA A 349 -18.34 3.54 -13.51
CA ALA A 349 -19.10 2.31 -13.35
C ALA A 349 -20.52 2.57 -12.82
N ALA A 350 -20.67 3.43 -11.81
CA ALA A 350 -21.97 3.79 -11.25
C ALA A 350 -22.87 4.47 -12.29
N VAL A 351 -22.34 5.41 -13.08
CA VAL A 351 -23.09 6.12 -14.12
C VAL A 351 -23.54 5.16 -15.23
N LEU A 352 -22.66 4.27 -15.69
CA LEU A 352 -23.00 3.28 -16.72
C LEU A 352 -24.04 2.26 -16.22
N ALA A 353 -23.89 1.78 -14.99
CA ALA A 353 -24.85 0.86 -14.38
C ALA A 353 -26.23 1.52 -14.18
N ALA A 354 -26.27 2.76 -13.72
CA ALA A 354 -27.52 3.53 -13.59
C ALA A 354 -28.22 3.76 -14.94
N ALA A 355 -27.47 3.76 -16.06
CA ALA A 355 -28.01 3.81 -17.41
C ALA A 355 -28.49 2.43 -17.94
N GLY A 356 -28.41 1.37 -17.13
CA GLY A 356 -28.90 0.03 -17.47
C GLY A 356 -27.88 -0.89 -18.14
N TYR A 357 -26.60 -0.50 -18.22
CA TYR A 357 -25.55 -1.33 -18.79
C TYR A 357 -25.05 -2.39 -17.80
N LYS A 358 -24.69 -3.58 -18.30
CA LYS A 358 -23.95 -4.60 -17.56
C LYS A 358 -22.47 -4.21 -17.47
N VAL A 359 -22.08 -3.65 -16.33
CA VAL A 359 -20.72 -3.17 -16.10
C VAL A 359 -19.92 -4.18 -15.29
N LEU A 360 -18.74 -4.52 -15.79
CA LEU A 360 -17.77 -5.37 -15.13
C LEU A 360 -16.62 -4.51 -14.58
N VAL A 361 -16.55 -4.31 -13.26
CA VAL A 361 -15.44 -3.59 -12.62
C VAL A 361 -14.33 -4.56 -12.26
N ILE A 362 -13.08 -4.22 -12.48
CA ILE A 362 -11.90 -5.04 -12.19
C ILE A 362 -11.00 -4.30 -11.21
N GLU A 363 -10.81 -4.82 -10.00
CA GLU A 363 -9.95 -4.21 -8.99
C GLU A 363 -8.79 -5.12 -8.55
N LYS A 364 -7.58 -4.59 -8.43
CA LYS A 364 -6.41 -5.33 -7.94
C LYS A 364 -6.49 -5.55 -6.42
N GLY A 365 -6.95 -4.54 -5.71
CA GLY A 365 -7.01 -4.50 -4.26
C GLY A 365 -8.13 -5.29 -3.59
N SER A 366 -8.10 -5.34 -2.26
CA SER A 366 -9.16 -5.93 -1.45
C SER A 366 -10.34 -4.98 -1.24
N TYR A 367 -11.53 -5.54 -0.98
CA TYR A 367 -12.73 -4.79 -0.64
C TYR A 367 -12.87 -4.69 0.88
N PHE A 368 -12.86 -3.46 1.40
CA PHE A 368 -13.08 -3.16 2.80
C PHE A 368 -14.23 -2.16 2.94
N THR A 369 -14.97 -2.27 4.04
CA THR A 369 -16.05 -1.36 4.44
C THR A 369 -15.65 -0.56 5.67
N SER A 370 -16.46 0.43 6.05
CA SER A 370 -16.18 1.27 7.23
C SER A 370 -15.91 0.45 8.50
N ARG A 371 -16.59 -0.70 8.67
CA ARG A 371 -16.43 -1.61 9.83
C ARG A 371 -15.16 -2.45 9.78
N ASP A 372 -14.50 -2.53 8.62
CA ASP A 372 -13.31 -3.34 8.42
C ASP A 372 -12.03 -2.60 8.85
N TYR A 373 -12.03 -1.27 8.85
CA TYR A 373 -10.85 -0.46 9.20
C TYR A 373 -10.59 -0.46 10.71
N THR A 374 -9.31 -0.56 11.09
CA THR A 374 -8.85 -0.74 12.48
C THR A 374 -8.08 0.47 13.04
N GLY A 375 -7.89 1.52 12.23
CA GLY A 375 -7.05 2.67 12.58
C GLY A 375 -5.56 2.36 12.74
N LEU A 376 -5.13 1.12 12.44
CA LEU A 376 -3.74 0.68 12.57
C LEU A 376 -2.95 0.99 11.30
N GLU A 377 -1.91 1.81 11.40
CA GLU A 377 -1.13 2.25 10.25
C GLU A 377 -0.41 1.09 9.55
N GLY A 378 0.26 0.20 10.29
CA GLY A 378 1.06 -0.88 9.71
C GLY A 378 0.26 -1.83 8.80
N PRO A 379 -0.77 -2.53 9.32
CA PRO A 379 -1.62 -3.39 8.52
C PRO A 379 -2.37 -2.65 7.41
N SER A 380 -2.81 -1.41 7.67
CA SER A 380 -3.48 -0.58 6.66
C SER A 380 -2.54 -0.22 5.50
N MET A 381 -1.31 0.16 5.78
CA MET A 381 -0.28 0.39 4.77
C MET A 381 -0.05 -0.88 3.93
N ALA A 382 0.13 -2.03 4.59
CA ALA A 382 0.38 -3.30 3.93
C ALA A 382 -0.73 -3.77 2.97
N HIS A 383 -1.99 -3.48 3.28
CA HIS A 383 -3.15 -4.02 2.55
C HIS A 383 -3.95 -3.00 1.74
N LEU A 384 -3.83 -1.71 2.03
CA LEU A 384 -4.56 -0.65 1.32
C LEU A 384 -3.70 0.07 0.29
N TYR A 385 -2.37 -0.04 0.36
CA TYR A 385 -1.46 0.63 -0.56
C TYR A 385 -0.71 -0.35 -1.47
N GLU A 386 -0.45 0.09 -2.68
CA GLU A 386 0.42 -0.60 -3.64
C GLU A 386 1.80 -0.80 -3.02
N SER A 387 2.31 -2.03 -3.07
CA SER A 387 3.59 -2.42 -2.47
C SER A 387 3.74 -2.00 -1.00
N GLY A 388 2.64 -1.98 -0.23
CA GLY A 388 2.66 -1.59 1.17
C GLY A 388 2.96 -0.10 1.42
N GLY A 389 2.83 0.75 0.39
CA GLY A 389 3.20 2.17 0.46
C GLY A 389 4.64 2.47 0.05
N PHE A 390 5.43 1.45 -0.33
CA PHE A 390 6.85 1.60 -0.65
C PHE A 390 7.15 1.63 -2.16
N VAL A 391 6.27 2.21 -2.97
CA VAL A 391 6.54 2.44 -4.39
C VAL A 391 7.43 3.67 -4.55
N SER A 392 8.60 3.52 -5.16
CA SER A 392 9.54 4.64 -5.36
C SER A 392 9.97 4.80 -6.82
N THR A 393 10.47 5.98 -7.16
CA THR A 393 11.20 6.21 -8.42
C THR A 393 12.47 5.37 -8.45
N LEU A 394 12.96 4.96 -9.62
CA LEU A 394 14.21 4.20 -9.76
C LEU A 394 15.43 4.88 -9.11
N SER A 395 15.45 6.21 -9.05
CA SER A 395 16.49 6.99 -8.38
C SER A 395 16.32 7.09 -6.86
N GLY A 396 15.23 6.57 -6.29
CA GLY A 396 14.87 6.72 -4.88
C GLY A 396 14.51 8.15 -4.47
N SER A 397 14.34 9.07 -5.42
CA SER A 397 14.11 10.50 -5.16
C SER A 397 12.70 10.84 -4.65
N ALA A 398 11.70 10.03 -5.02
CA ALA A 398 10.32 10.21 -4.59
C ALA A 398 9.67 8.87 -4.25
N LEU A 399 8.79 8.91 -3.25
CA LEU A 399 7.89 7.82 -2.86
C LEU A 399 6.48 8.16 -3.35
N ILE A 400 5.78 7.17 -3.90
CA ILE A 400 4.43 7.28 -4.44
C ILE A 400 3.50 6.44 -3.57
N LEU A 401 2.55 7.10 -2.93
CA LEU A 401 1.47 6.44 -2.21
C LEU A 401 0.30 6.25 -3.16
N ALA A 402 0.06 5.01 -3.59
CA ALA A 402 -1.04 4.64 -4.46
C ALA A 402 -1.95 3.63 -3.75
N GLY A 403 -3.26 3.91 -3.68
CA GLY A 403 -4.22 2.98 -3.09
C GLY A 403 -4.42 1.73 -3.95
N ALA A 404 -4.36 0.56 -3.32
CA ALA A 404 -4.60 -0.76 -3.89
C ALA A 404 -5.72 -1.47 -3.11
N THR A 405 -6.90 -0.86 -3.13
CA THR A 405 -8.13 -1.33 -2.48
C THR A 405 -9.34 -0.87 -3.29
N VAL A 406 -10.52 -1.41 -3.06
CA VAL A 406 -11.76 -0.88 -3.67
C VAL A 406 -11.93 0.59 -3.29
N GLY A 407 -12.18 1.44 -4.29
CA GLY A 407 -12.16 2.90 -4.13
C GLY A 407 -10.76 3.53 -4.34
N GLY A 408 -9.70 2.72 -4.46
CA GLY A 408 -8.35 3.14 -4.82
C GLY A 408 -7.83 4.29 -3.97
N GLY A 409 -7.26 5.32 -4.61
CA GLY A 409 -6.73 6.50 -3.93
C GLY A 409 -7.75 7.25 -3.07
N SER A 410 -9.05 7.21 -3.40
CA SER A 410 -10.07 7.88 -2.56
C SER A 410 -10.35 7.15 -1.25
N ALA A 411 -9.98 5.88 -1.11
CA ALA A 411 -10.12 5.14 0.14
C ALA A 411 -8.97 5.43 1.13
N VAL A 412 -7.84 5.96 0.65
CA VAL A 412 -6.62 6.16 1.45
C VAL A 412 -6.12 7.61 1.48
N ASN A 413 -6.81 8.53 0.79
CA ASN A 413 -6.40 9.93 0.75
C ASN A 413 -6.78 10.68 2.03
N TRP A 414 -6.34 11.93 2.11
CA TRP A 414 -6.67 12.85 3.21
C TRP A 414 -8.07 13.49 3.07
N SER A 415 -8.97 12.94 2.25
CA SER A 415 -10.36 13.43 2.06
C SER A 415 -10.53 14.94 1.75
N ALA A 416 -9.46 15.60 1.29
CA ALA A 416 -9.51 17.03 0.97
C ALA A 416 -10.22 17.26 -0.38
N CYS A 417 -11.39 17.90 -0.33
CA CYS A 417 -12.18 18.24 -1.52
C CYS A 417 -12.14 19.75 -1.79
N ILE A 418 -11.15 20.19 -2.57
CA ILE A 418 -10.97 21.61 -2.91
C ILE A 418 -11.41 21.85 -4.35
N ARG A 419 -12.37 22.77 -4.53
CA ARG A 419 -12.84 23.15 -5.87
C ARG A 419 -11.75 23.89 -6.63
N ASN A 420 -11.47 23.44 -7.87
CA ASN A 420 -10.52 24.11 -8.75
C ASN A 420 -10.92 25.59 -8.96
N PRO A 421 -9.99 26.57 -8.78
CA PRO A 421 -10.27 27.97 -9.04
C PRO A 421 -10.79 28.21 -10.46
N ARG A 422 -11.87 28.99 -10.59
CA ARG A 422 -12.58 29.25 -11.87
C ARG A 422 -11.66 29.74 -13.00
N ARG A 423 -10.52 30.37 -12.69
CA ARG A 423 -9.57 30.92 -13.68
C ARG A 423 -8.80 29.85 -14.46
N ARG A 424 -8.56 28.65 -13.92
CA ARG A 424 -7.82 27.58 -14.64
C ARG A 424 -8.68 26.76 -15.59
N ALA A 425 -10.00 26.69 -15.37
CA ALA A 425 -10.89 25.88 -16.20
C ALA A 425 -11.14 26.43 -17.62
N ARG A 426 -10.77 27.70 -17.89
CA ARG A 426 -10.95 28.35 -19.21
C ARG A 426 -9.71 28.27 -20.13
N GLY A 427 -8.67 27.53 -19.74
CA GLY A 427 -7.33 27.61 -20.34
C GLY A 427 -6.85 26.40 -21.15
N VAL A 428 -7.74 25.55 -21.69
CA VAL A 428 -7.37 24.49 -22.64
C VAL A 428 -8.36 24.53 -23.80
N GLY A 429 -8.21 25.55 -24.63
CA GLY A 429 -9.08 25.87 -25.75
C GLY A 429 -8.56 27.11 -26.46
N ARG A 430 -7.37 27.00 -27.04
CA ARG A 430 -6.88 27.89 -28.09
C ARG A 430 -6.29 27.05 -29.19
#